data_AF-A0A0D7KKU4-F1
#
_entry.id   AF-A0A0D7KKU4-F1
#
_cell.length_a   1.000
_cell.length_b   1.000
_cell.length_c   1.000
_cell.angle_alpha   90.00
_cell.angle_beta   90.00
_cell.angle_gamma   90.00
#
_symmetry.space_group_name_H-M   'P 1'
#
loop_
_entity.id
_entity.type
_entity.pdbx_description
1 polymer ?
#
loop_
_entity_poly.entity_id
_entity_poly.type
_entity_poly.pdbx_seq_one_letter_code
_entity_poly.pdbx_strand_id
1 'polypeptide(L)'
;MIPVSQVYLLKKLTDSIAEVLNQGNQVYDSLIYIVGQLLLFILGQIFNSKKTLLRSRLTQYANYYVDKKIADKLVQLPSIFFETQENHNLIQRINSGIGNRIVICFISIMDIVKNIIILCGYTYLLFQLHWLLAFLLIILLAPSLHTIAITSRKQYSQEHSQLQIVRRSQYLFSLFTNKTVHKEFKLFGHSKYILKLWEKNDVEGFG
;
A
#
# COMPACT_ATOMS: atom_id res chain seq x y z
N MET A 1 17.50 3.32 -9.79
CA MET A 1 18.02 4.14 -10.90
C MET A 1 17.61 5.60 -10.77
N ILE A 2 16.33 5.99 -10.90
CA ILE A 2 15.90 7.41 -10.76
C ILE A 2 16.34 8.10 -9.45
N PRO A 3 16.23 7.48 -8.25
CA PRO A 3 16.58 8.17 -7.00
C PRO A 3 18.08 8.35 -6.82
N VAL A 4 18.88 7.37 -7.27
CA VAL A 4 20.36 7.45 -7.18
C VAL A 4 20.89 8.52 -8.12
N SER A 5 20.32 8.65 -9.32
CA SER A 5 20.64 9.75 -10.23
C SER A 5 20.25 11.11 -9.65
N GLN A 6 19.10 11.24 -8.99
CA GLN A 6 18.70 12.49 -8.31
C GLN A 6 19.66 12.90 -7.19
N VAL A 7 20.25 11.93 -6.49
CA VAL A 7 21.18 12.18 -5.37
C VAL A 7 22.55 12.57 -5.86
N TYR A 8 23.02 11.92 -6.92
CA TYR A 8 24.29 12.27 -7.54
C TYR A 8 24.28 13.74 -8.02
N LEU A 9 23.14 14.19 -8.53
CA LEU A 9 22.95 15.59 -8.94
C LEU A 9 22.76 16.54 -7.76
N LEU A 10 22.06 16.12 -6.70
CA LEU A 10 21.99 16.90 -5.45
C LEU A 10 23.37 17.11 -4.84
N LYS A 11 24.23 16.08 -4.84
CA LYS A 11 25.63 16.21 -4.42
C LYS A 11 26.35 17.27 -5.25
N LYS A 12 26.24 17.19 -6.59
CA LYS A 12 26.86 18.14 -7.51
C LYS A 12 26.37 19.58 -7.32
N LEU A 13 25.08 19.74 -7.01
CA LEU A 13 24.46 21.01 -6.63
C LEU A 13 25.02 21.57 -5.32
N THR A 14 25.10 20.73 -4.28
CA THR A 14 25.64 21.12 -2.99
C THR A 14 27.12 21.48 -3.08
N ASP A 15 27.89 20.71 -3.84
CA ASP A 15 29.31 20.98 -4.08
C ASP A 15 29.51 22.32 -4.84
N SER A 16 28.71 22.60 -5.88
CA SER A 16 28.77 23.90 -6.58
C SER A 16 28.26 25.09 -5.74
N ILE A 17 27.26 24.91 -4.87
CA ILE A 17 26.84 25.96 -3.93
C ILE A 17 27.94 26.23 -2.90
N ALA A 18 28.64 25.18 -2.43
CA ALA A 18 29.76 25.31 -1.51
C ALA A 18 30.99 25.99 -2.15
N GLU A 19 31.25 25.78 -3.44
CA GLU A 19 32.29 26.50 -4.20
C GLU A 19 31.94 27.98 -4.40
N VAL A 20 30.68 28.31 -4.74
CA VAL A 20 30.23 29.69 -4.93
C VAL A 20 30.25 30.50 -3.62
N LEU A 21 29.97 29.86 -2.48
CA LEU A 21 30.09 30.47 -1.15
C LEU A 21 31.55 30.77 -0.75
N ASN A 22 32.54 30.04 -1.30
CA ASN A 22 33.95 30.21 -0.96
C ASN A 22 34.72 31.16 -1.90
N GLN A 23 34.29 31.36 -3.15
CA GLN A 23 35.06 32.15 -4.14
C GLN A 23 34.33 33.32 -4.82
N GLY A 24 33.08 33.63 -4.45
CA GLY A 24 32.48 34.95 -4.75
C GLY A 24 32.39 35.33 -6.24
N ASN A 25 32.49 34.37 -7.15
CA ASN A 25 32.27 34.61 -8.58
C ASN A 25 31.62 33.38 -9.23
N GLN A 26 30.66 33.64 -10.11
CA GLN A 26 29.89 32.70 -10.96
C GLN A 26 28.52 32.21 -10.43
N VAL A 27 27.59 33.16 -10.31
CA VAL A 27 26.14 32.93 -10.11
C VAL A 27 25.50 32.13 -11.27
N TYR A 28 26.11 32.11 -12.46
CA TYR A 28 25.60 31.43 -13.65
C TYR A 28 25.70 29.90 -13.57
N ASP A 29 26.73 29.34 -12.94
CA ASP A 29 26.87 27.89 -12.80
C ASP A 29 25.84 27.32 -11.82
N SER A 30 25.57 28.01 -10.71
CA SER A 30 24.50 27.63 -9.77
C SER A 30 23.11 27.59 -10.41
N LEU A 31 22.82 28.51 -11.34
CA LEU A 31 21.54 28.55 -12.06
C LEU A 31 21.36 27.33 -12.98
N ILE A 32 22.42 26.85 -13.63
CA ILE A 32 22.32 25.71 -14.55
C ILE A 32 22.02 24.41 -13.82
N TYR A 33 22.57 24.25 -12.61
CA TYR A 33 22.29 23.11 -11.76
C TYR A 33 20.85 23.13 -11.21
N ILE A 34 20.32 24.29 -10.83
CA ILE A 34 18.92 24.44 -10.39
C ILE A 34 17.95 24.10 -11.52
N VAL A 35 18.22 24.58 -12.74
CA VAL A 35 17.41 24.25 -13.92
C VAL A 35 17.48 22.76 -14.25
N GLY A 36 18.66 22.14 -14.14
CA GLY A 36 18.83 20.69 -14.28
C GLY A 36 18.02 19.88 -13.25
N GLN A 37 17.99 20.33 -12.00
CA GLN A 37 17.19 19.72 -10.92
C GLN A 37 15.70 19.76 -11.23
N LEU A 38 15.20 20.92 -11.67
CA LEU A 38 13.79 21.11 -12.05
C LEU A 38 13.38 20.22 -13.22
N LEU A 39 14.22 20.13 -14.25
CA LEU A 39 13.95 19.34 -15.44
C LEU A 39 13.88 17.84 -15.11
N LEU A 40 14.76 17.36 -14.23
CA LEU A 40 14.74 15.99 -13.74
C LEU A 40 13.57 15.69 -12.80
N PHE A 41 13.15 16.66 -11.99
CA PHE A 41 11.95 16.52 -11.18
C PHE A 41 10.72 16.32 -12.07
N ILE A 42 10.57 17.14 -13.12
CA ILE A 42 9.48 17.03 -14.10
C ILE A 42 9.51 15.68 -14.83
N LEU A 43 10.69 15.26 -15.31
CA LEU A 43 10.86 13.94 -15.93
C LEU A 43 10.49 12.82 -14.94
N GLY A 44 10.93 12.92 -13.69
CA GLY A 44 10.58 12.00 -12.63
C GLY A 44 9.07 11.86 -12.43
N GLN A 45 8.34 12.97 -12.43
CA GLN A 45 6.87 12.98 -12.33
C GLN A 45 6.22 12.25 -13.50
N ILE A 46 6.66 12.52 -14.74
CA ILE A 46 6.14 11.85 -15.94
C ILE A 46 6.36 10.34 -15.87
N PHE A 47 7.55 9.90 -15.44
CA PHE A 47 7.84 8.48 -15.25
C PHE A 47 6.95 7.85 -14.16
N ASN A 48 6.67 8.59 -13.08
CA ASN A 48 5.83 8.10 -12.01
C ASN A 48 4.37 7.93 -12.47
N SER A 49 3.84 8.89 -13.22
CA SER A 49 2.51 8.78 -13.84
C SER A 49 2.41 7.59 -14.77
N LYS A 50 3.42 7.36 -15.62
CA LYS A 50 3.48 6.18 -16.50
C LYS A 50 3.51 4.86 -15.72
N LYS A 51 4.26 4.80 -14.61
CA LYS A 51 4.28 3.62 -13.73
C LYS A 51 2.92 3.33 -13.12
N THR A 52 2.20 4.35 -12.66
CA THR A 52 0.85 4.20 -12.11
C THR A 52 -0.13 3.66 -13.14
N LEU A 53 -0.06 4.14 -14.39
CA LEU A 53 -0.87 3.62 -15.49
C LEU A 53 -0.53 2.17 -15.81
N LEU A 54 0.75 1.83 -15.90
CA LEU A 54 1.19 0.46 -16.15
C LEU A 54 0.74 -0.49 -15.03
N ARG A 55 0.87 -0.07 -13.77
CA ARG A 55 0.38 -0.79 -12.61
C ARG A 55 -1.12 -1.06 -12.70
N SER A 56 -1.92 -0.04 -13.02
CA SER A 56 -3.37 -0.19 -13.17
C SER A 56 -3.74 -1.20 -14.26
N ARG A 57 -3.05 -1.15 -15.42
CA ARG A 57 -3.25 -2.13 -16.50
C ARG A 57 -2.87 -3.55 -16.09
N LEU A 58 -1.74 -3.73 -15.41
CA LEU A 58 -1.31 -5.03 -14.88
C LEU A 58 -2.33 -5.60 -13.89
N THR A 59 -2.83 -4.77 -12.97
CA THR A 59 -3.88 -5.15 -12.02
C THR A 59 -5.17 -5.57 -12.74
N GLN A 60 -5.62 -4.79 -13.72
CA GLN A 60 -6.81 -5.13 -14.50
C GLN A 60 -6.67 -6.44 -15.27
N TYR A 61 -5.54 -6.65 -15.93
CA TYR A 61 -5.27 -7.88 -16.68
C TYR A 61 -5.19 -9.10 -15.75
N ALA A 62 -4.50 -8.97 -14.62
CA ALA A 62 -4.38 -10.05 -13.64
C ALA A 62 -5.74 -10.42 -13.04
N ASN A 63 -6.57 -9.42 -12.70
CA ASN A 63 -7.95 -9.67 -12.24
C ASN A 63 -8.74 -10.41 -13.31
N TYR A 64 -8.78 -9.90 -14.54
CA TYR A 64 -9.50 -10.53 -15.64
C TYR A 64 -9.06 -11.99 -15.86
N TYR A 65 -7.75 -12.26 -15.87
CA TYR A 65 -7.23 -13.60 -16.08
C TYR A 65 -7.63 -14.57 -14.94
N VAL A 66 -7.55 -14.11 -13.69
CA VAL A 66 -7.93 -14.89 -12.52
C VAL A 66 -9.44 -15.14 -12.51
N ASP A 67 -10.25 -14.10 -12.73
CA ASP A 67 -11.72 -14.18 -12.74
C ASP A 67 -12.20 -15.12 -13.86
N LYS A 68 -11.59 -15.04 -15.04
CA LYS A 68 -11.88 -15.96 -16.16
C LYS A 68 -11.59 -17.41 -15.77
N LYS A 69 -10.41 -17.67 -15.18
CA LYS A 69 -10.02 -19.03 -14.77
C LYS A 69 -10.93 -19.59 -13.67
N ILE A 70 -11.41 -18.74 -12.78
CA ILE A 70 -12.40 -19.11 -11.76
C ILE A 70 -13.73 -19.45 -12.43
N ALA A 71 -14.24 -18.60 -13.32
CA ALA A 71 -15.48 -18.82 -14.04
C ALA A 71 -15.46 -20.12 -14.85
N ASP A 72 -14.38 -20.37 -15.61
CA ASP A 72 -14.19 -21.62 -16.36
C ASP A 72 -14.26 -22.85 -15.47
N LYS A 73 -13.72 -22.77 -14.24
CA LYS A 73 -13.77 -23.88 -13.29
C LYS A 73 -15.15 -24.04 -12.65
N LEU A 74 -15.85 -22.96 -12.36
CA LEU A 74 -17.20 -22.99 -11.78
C LEU A 74 -18.22 -23.61 -12.73
N VAL A 75 -18.11 -23.34 -14.04
CA VAL A 75 -19.00 -23.94 -15.07
C VAL A 75 -18.86 -25.46 -15.16
N GLN A 76 -17.67 -26.00 -14.83
CA GLN A 76 -17.40 -27.44 -14.86
C GLN A 76 -17.87 -28.18 -13.59
N LEU A 77 -18.30 -27.46 -12.54
CA LEU A 77 -18.68 -28.07 -11.27
C LEU A 77 -20.16 -28.54 -11.29
N PRO A 78 -20.47 -29.68 -10.65
CA PRO A 78 -21.85 -30.16 -10.56
C PRO A 78 -22.70 -29.23 -9.69
N SER A 79 -24.02 -29.20 -9.94
CA SER A 79 -24.97 -28.35 -9.22
C SER A 79 -24.90 -28.53 -7.69
N ILE A 80 -24.64 -29.75 -7.22
CA ILE A 80 -24.51 -30.10 -5.78
C ILE A 80 -23.43 -29.26 -5.10
N PHE A 81 -22.40 -28.81 -5.83
CA PHE A 81 -21.36 -27.94 -5.29
C PHE A 81 -21.94 -26.59 -4.81
N PHE A 82 -23.00 -26.09 -5.43
CA PHE A 82 -23.62 -24.80 -5.11
C PHE A 82 -24.70 -24.91 -4.02
N GLU A 83 -24.91 -26.07 -3.40
CA GLU A 83 -25.94 -26.23 -2.37
C GLU A 83 -25.39 -26.06 -0.95
N THR A 84 -24.06 -26.16 -0.77
CA THR A 84 -23.44 -26.07 0.55
C THR A 84 -22.94 -24.66 0.88
N GLN A 85 -23.17 -24.23 2.13
CA GLN A 85 -22.74 -22.92 2.63
C GLN A 85 -21.21 -22.74 2.58
N GLU A 86 -20.45 -23.81 2.80
CA GLU A 86 -18.99 -23.78 2.74
C GLU A 86 -18.47 -23.45 1.34
N ASN A 87 -19.09 -24.02 0.30
CA ASN A 87 -18.71 -23.76 -1.09
C ASN A 87 -19.06 -22.33 -1.52
N HIS A 88 -20.21 -21.81 -1.08
CA HIS A 88 -20.54 -20.39 -1.28
C HIS A 88 -19.52 -19.45 -0.64
N ASN A 89 -19.13 -19.72 0.60
CA ASN A 89 -18.10 -18.95 1.30
C ASN A 89 -16.75 -19.03 0.58
N LEU A 90 -16.41 -20.20 0.02
CA LEU A 90 -15.19 -20.41 -0.77
C LEU A 90 -15.22 -19.57 -2.06
N ILE A 91 -16.33 -19.59 -2.81
CA ILE A 91 -16.49 -18.77 -4.02
C ILE A 91 -16.35 -17.29 -3.67
N GLN A 92 -17.02 -16.82 -2.61
CA GLN A 92 -16.93 -15.43 -2.17
C GLN A 92 -15.50 -15.05 -1.76
N ARG A 93 -14.78 -15.93 -1.07
CA ARG A 93 -13.38 -15.71 -0.72
C ARG A 93 -12.49 -15.61 -1.96
N ILE A 94 -12.69 -16.48 -2.94
CA ILE A 94 -11.90 -16.49 -4.18
C ILE A 94 -12.19 -15.24 -5.02
N ASN A 95 -13.44 -14.79 -5.05
CA ASN A 95 -13.87 -13.60 -5.78
C ASN A 95 -13.47 -12.28 -5.08
N SER A 96 -12.90 -12.33 -3.87
CA SER A 96 -12.51 -11.15 -3.08
C SER A 96 -11.21 -10.46 -3.54
N GLY A 97 -10.98 -10.38 -4.86
CA GLY A 97 -9.90 -9.61 -5.46
C GLY A 97 -8.52 -10.28 -5.39
N ILE A 98 -8.45 -11.60 -5.57
CA ILE A 98 -7.19 -12.36 -5.57
C ILE A 98 -6.19 -11.82 -6.60
N GLY A 99 -6.64 -11.46 -7.81
CA GLY A 99 -5.77 -10.91 -8.85
C GLY A 99 -5.01 -9.66 -8.40
N ASN A 100 -5.70 -8.74 -7.72
CA ASN A 100 -5.10 -7.51 -7.19
C ASN A 100 -4.05 -7.82 -6.11
N ARG A 101 -4.33 -8.77 -5.21
CA ARG A 101 -3.38 -9.19 -4.16
C ARG A 101 -2.09 -9.76 -4.75
N ILE A 102 -2.19 -10.54 -5.83
CA ILE A 102 -1.03 -11.09 -6.54
C ILE A 102 -0.16 -9.95 -7.11
N VAL A 103 -0.78 -8.99 -7.78
CA VAL A 103 -0.06 -7.84 -8.36
C VAL A 103 0.57 -6.96 -7.28
N ILE A 104 -0.13 -6.73 -6.17
CA ILE A 104 0.43 -6.00 -5.02
C ILE A 104 1.68 -6.71 -4.49
N CYS A 105 1.62 -8.02 -4.27
CA CYS A 105 2.76 -8.80 -3.78
C CYS A 105 3.98 -8.70 -4.71
N PHE A 106 3.76 -8.87 -6.02
CA PHE A 106 4.82 -8.74 -7.03
C PHE A 106 5.47 -7.35 -7.01
N ILE A 107 4.66 -6.30 -6.95
CA ILE A 107 5.16 -4.91 -6.89
C ILE A 107 5.92 -4.67 -5.59
N SER A 108 5.43 -5.17 -4.45
CA SER A 108 6.13 -5.05 -3.17
C SER A 108 7.52 -5.68 -3.21
N ILE A 109 7.68 -6.85 -3.82
CA ILE A 109 8.99 -7.49 -3.99
C ILE A 109 9.91 -6.61 -4.85
N MET A 110 9.39 -6.07 -5.96
CA MET A 110 10.15 -5.16 -6.82
C MET A 110 10.58 -3.87 -6.10
N ASP A 111 9.70 -3.32 -5.27
CA ASP A 111 10.02 -2.14 -4.46
C ASP A 111 11.06 -2.44 -3.38
N ILE A 112 11.05 -3.62 -2.75
CA ILE A 112 12.10 -4.06 -1.82
C ILE A 112 13.45 -4.11 -2.53
N VAL A 113 13.53 -4.79 -3.69
CA VAL A 113 14.76 -4.88 -4.48
C VAL A 113 15.27 -3.49 -4.87
N LYS A 114 14.37 -2.62 -5.36
CA LYS A 114 14.68 -1.23 -5.68
C LYS A 114 15.22 -0.47 -4.48
N ASN A 115 14.59 -0.61 -3.31
CA ASN A 115 15.02 0.08 -2.10
C ASN A 115 16.39 -0.39 -1.61
N ILE A 116 16.71 -1.69 -1.76
CA ILE A 116 18.05 -2.22 -1.47
C ILE A 116 19.09 -1.57 -2.40
N ILE A 117 18.83 -1.52 -3.71
CA ILE A 117 19.74 -0.88 -4.68
C ILE A 117 19.93 0.61 -4.34
N ILE A 118 18.86 1.31 -3.97
CA ILE A 118 18.94 2.71 -3.54
C ILE A 118 19.81 2.83 -2.30
N LEU A 119 19.52 2.05 -1.25
CA LEU A 119 20.28 2.07 0.00
C LEU A 119 21.78 1.84 -0.26
N CYS A 120 22.13 0.79 -1.00
CA CYS A 120 23.51 0.50 -1.37
C CYS A 120 24.16 1.65 -2.15
N GLY A 121 23.44 2.25 -3.11
CA GLY A 121 23.92 3.39 -3.89
C GLY A 121 24.18 4.63 -3.04
N TYR A 122 23.27 4.96 -2.13
CA TYR A 122 23.44 6.07 -1.19
C TYR A 122 24.61 5.83 -0.24
N THR A 123 24.69 4.64 0.35
CA THR A 123 25.81 4.26 1.24
C THR A 123 27.14 4.40 0.51
N TYR A 124 27.26 3.89 -0.73
CA TYR A 124 28.47 4.01 -1.54
C TYR A 124 28.86 5.49 -1.80
N LEU A 125 27.90 6.33 -2.19
CA LEU A 125 28.16 7.75 -2.45
C LEU A 125 28.61 8.51 -1.20
N LEU A 126 28.02 8.19 -0.04
CA LEU A 126 28.37 8.83 1.23
C LEU A 126 29.73 8.41 1.75
N PHE A 127 30.09 7.14 1.58
CA PHE A 127 31.43 6.64 1.91
C PHE A 127 32.52 7.38 1.11
N GLN A 128 32.25 7.74 -0.14
CA GLN A 128 33.18 8.49 -0.98
C GLN A 128 33.31 9.96 -0.57
N LEU A 129 32.30 10.55 0.10
CA LEU A 129 32.33 11.95 0.53
C LEU A 129 32.95 12.08 1.93
N HIS A 130 32.34 11.49 2.96
CA HIS A 130 32.87 11.44 4.33
C HIS A 130 32.27 10.28 5.12
N TRP A 131 33.12 9.43 5.69
CA TRP A 131 32.72 8.29 6.54
C TRP A 131 31.83 8.66 7.74
N LEU A 132 31.99 9.86 8.31
CA LEU A 132 31.18 10.36 9.43
C LEU A 132 29.70 10.52 9.05
N LEU A 133 29.40 10.95 7.82
CA LEU A 133 28.03 11.13 7.33
C LEU A 133 27.32 9.77 7.19
N ALA A 134 28.04 8.72 6.80
CA ALA A 134 27.49 7.37 6.73
C ALA A 134 27.09 6.86 8.13
N PHE A 135 27.89 7.14 9.15
CA PHE A 135 27.59 6.76 10.54
C PHE A 135 26.36 7.49 11.09
N LEU A 136 26.24 8.79 10.81
CA LEU A 136 25.08 9.61 11.20
C LEU A 136 23.79 9.11 10.56
N LEU A 137 23.85 8.64 9.31
CA LEU A 137 22.70 8.07 8.60
C LEU A 137 22.23 6.75 9.24
N ILE A 138 23.16 5.89 9.66
CA ILE A 138 22.84 4.64 10.38
C ILE A 138 22.14 4.96 11.72
N ILE A 139 22.63 5.95 12.45
CA ILE A 139 22.01 6.43 13.70
C ILE A 139 20.59 6.95 13.45
N LEU A 140 20.35 7.68 12.36
CA LEU A 140 19.01 8.18 12.00
C LEU A 140 18.05 7.05 11.57
N LEU A 141 18.57 6.02 10.90
CA LEU A 141 17.78 4.89 10.43
C LEU A 141 17.32 3.98 11.57
N ALA A 142 18.15 3.78 12.60
CA ALA A 142 17.83 2.92 13.74
C ALA A 142 16.46 3.21 14.41
N PRO A 143 16.12 4.45 14.81
CA PRO A 143 14.82 4.75 15.41
C PRO A 143 13.67 4.58 14.41
N SER A 144 13.89 4.87 13.12
CA SER A 144 12.87 4.71 12.09
C SER A 144 12.49 3.24 11.87
N LEU A 145 13.47 2.33 11.88
CA LEU A 145 13.22 0.90 11.76
C LEU A 145 12.50 0.36 13.02
N HIS A 146 12.87 0.87 14.19
CA HIS A 146 12.24 0.50 15.45
C HIS A 146 10.75 0.88 15.49
N THR A 147 10.40 2.10 15.08
CA THR A 147 8.99 2.55 15.04
C THR A 147 8.18 1.77 14.02
N ILE A 148 8.72 1.50 12.82
CA ILE A 148 8.06 0.68 11.81
C ILE A 148 7.76 -0.73 12.36
N ALA A 149 8.72 -1.36 13.04
CA ALA A 149 8.55 -2.69 13.59
C ALA A 149 7.46 -2.76 14.67
N ILE A 150 7.42 -1.78 15.58
CA ILE A 150 6.39 -1.69 16.62
C ILE A 150 5.01 -1.43 16.01
N THR A 151 4.92 -0.46 15.09
CA THR A 151 3.65 -0.13 14.42
C THR A 151 3.12 -1.32 13.66
N SER A 152 3.97 -2.04 12.92
CA SER A 152 3.55 -3.23 12.15
C SER A 152 2.97 -4.31 13.06
N ARG A 153 3.57 -4.54 14.24
CA ARG A 153 3.06 -5.50 15.23
C ARG A 153 1.73 -5.04 15.83
N LYS A 154 1.60 -3.77 16.18
CA LYS A 154 0.35 -3.20 16.71
C LYS A 154 -0.78 -3.30 15.69
N GLN A 155 -0.49 -2.98 14.43
CA GLN A 155 -1.45 -3.03 13.33
C GLN A 155 -1.95 -4.45 13.10
N TYR A 156 -1.05 -5.44 13.08
CA TYR A 156 -1.43 -6.85 13.00
C TYR A 156 -2.30 -7.29 14.18
N SER A 157 -1.94 -6.91 15.40
CA SER A 157 -2.72 -7.22 16.60
C SER A 157 -4.12 -6.59 16.56
N GLN A 158 -4.23 -5.36 16.08
CA GLN A 158 -5.50 -4.64 15.93
C GLN A 158 -6.39 -5.27 14.86
N GLU A 159 -5.84 -5.63 13.70
CA GLU A 159 -6.62 -6.30 12.65
C GLU A 159 -7.20 -7.64 13.14
N HIS A 160 -6.43 -8.39 13.92
CA HIS A 160 -6.92 -9.66 14.50
C HIS A 160 -7.98 -9.45 15.59
N SER A 161 -7.81 -8.48 16.48
CA SER A 161 -8.79 -8.21 17.55
C SER A 161 -10.10 -7.65 17.01
N GLN A 162 -10.03 -6.80 15.98
CA GLN A 162 -11.22 -6.19 15.35
C GLN A 162 -12.00 -7.17 14.46
N LEU A 163 -11.38 -8.27 14.02
CA LEU A 163 -12.02 -9.22 13.11
C LEU A 163 -13.34 -9.80 13.65
N GLN A 164 -13.43 -10.05 14.97
CA GLN A 164 -14.67 -10.55 15.58
C GLN A 164 -15.76 -9.48 15.67
N ILE A 165 -15.38 -8.23 16.01
CA ILE A 165 -16.29 -7.09 16.11
C ILE A 165 -16.87 -6.75 14.74
N VAL A 166 -16.00 -6.68 13.72
CA VAL A 166 -16.40 -6.45 12.32
C VAL A 166 -17.33 -7.56 11.82
N ARG A 167 -17.03 -8.83 12.08
CA ARG A 167 -17.92 -9.95 11.72
C ARG A 167 -19.30 -9.86 12.38
N ARG A 168 -19.35 -9.47 13.66
CA ARG A 168 -20.61 -9.28 14.39
C ARG A 168 -21.40 -8.09 13.85
N SER A 169 -20.75 -6.96 13.61
CA SER A 169 -21.38 -5.78 13.00
C SER A 169 -21.96 -6.11 11.61
N GLN A 170 -21.21 -6.81 10.76
CA GLN A 170 -21.68 -7.30 9.45
C GLN A 170 -22.87 -8.25 9.56
N TYR A 171 -22.85 -9.18 10.52
CA TYR A 171 -23.98 -10.09 10.76
C TYR A 171 -25.24 -9.34 11.19
N LEU A 172 -25.13 -8.44 12.18
CA LEU A 172 -26.25 -7.62 12.63
C LEU A 172 -26.81 -6.75 11.50
N PHE A 173 -25.93 -6.18 10.66
CA PHE A 173 -26.33 -5.44 9.47
C PHE A 173 -27.07 -6.33 8.45
N SER A 174 -26.63 -7.58 8.26
CA SER A 174 -27.28 -8.54 7.35
C SER A 174 -28.72 -8.88 7.77
N LEU A 175 -29.04 -8.81 9.06
CA LEU A 175 -30.41 -9.02 9.57
C LEU A 175 -31.39 -7.94 9.07
N PHE A 176 -30.92 -6.70 8.86
CA PHE A 176 -31.75 -5.63 8.32
C PHE A 176 -32.03 -5.76 6.82
N THR A 177 -31.14 -6.42 6.08
CA THR A 177 -31.24 -6.61 4.62
C THR A 177 -31.93 -7.91 4.23
N ASN A 178 -32.05 -8.88 5.16
CA ASN A 178 -32.76 -10.13 4.92
C ASN A 178 -34.30 -9.94 4.91
N LYS A 179 -34.95 -10.30 3.79
CA LYS A 179 -36.41 -10.16 3.61
C LYS A 179 -37.24 -10.92 4.66
N THR A 180 -36.78 -12.08 5.12
CA THR A 180 -37.51 -12.89 6.11
C THR A 180 -37.49 -12.22 7.48
N VAL A 181 -36.30 -11.78 7.91
CA VAL A 181 -36.10 -11.09 9.18
C VAL A 181 -36.79 -9.73 9.20
N HIS A 182 -36.85 -9.03 8.06
CA HIS A 182 -37.58 -7.76 7.95
C HIS A 182 -39.09 -7.91 8.20
N LYS A 183 -39.69 -9.05 7.84
CA LYS A 183 -41.10 -9.35 8.15
C LYS A 183 -41.29 -9.56 9.65
N GLU A 184 -40.39 -10.30 10.30
CA GLU A 184 -40.39 -10.50 11.75
C GLU A 184 -40.21 -9.18 12.51
N PHE A 185 -39.33 -8.30 12.05
CA PHE A 185 -39.16 -6.97 12.64
C PHE A 185 -40.42 -6.11 12.58
N LYS A 186 -41.23 -6.23 11.51
CA LYS A 186 -42.52 -5.54 11.41
C LYS A 186 -43.61 -6.18 12.28
N LEU A 187 -43.58 -7.49 12.45
CA LEU A 187 -44.54 -8.25 13.27
C LEU A 187 -44.29 -8.10 14.77
N PHE A 188 -43.03 -8.15 15.21
CA PHE A 188 -42.65 -8.22 16.62
C PHE A 188 -41.99 -6.94 17.17
N GLY A 189 -41.67 -5.97 16.31
CA GLY A 189 -41.17 -4.65 16.73
C GLY A 189 -39.73 -4.61 17.29
N HIS A 190 -38.95 -5.69 17.16
CA HIS A 190 -37.59 -5.80 17.73
C HIS A 190 -36.49 -5.05 16.95
N SER A 191 -36.82 -4.37 15.85
CA SER A 191 -35.86 -3.65 15.01
C SER A 191 -35.03 -2.62 15.78
N LYS A 192 -35.65 -1.86 16.68
CA LYS A 192 -34.97 -0.83 17.50
C LYS A 192 -33.92 -1.42 18.44
N TYR A 193 -34.16 -2.62 18.97
CA TYR A 193 -33.20 -3.29 19.86
C TYR A 193 -31.97 -3.75 19.09
N ILE A 194 -32.17 -4.39 17.93
CA ILE A 194 -31.06 -4.84 17.07
C ILE A 194 -30.26 -3.65 16.54
N LEU A 195 -30.91 -2.51 16.28
CA LEU A 195 -30.25 -1.29 15.81
C LEU A 195 -29.34 -0.72 16.89
N LYS A 196 -29.81 -0.64 18.14
CA LYS A 196 -29.00 -0.21 19.29
C LYS A 196 -27.83 -1.17 19.58
N LEU A 197 -28.02 -2.47 19.38
CA LEU A 197 -26.97 -3.48 19.53
C LEU A 197 -25.90 -3.36 18.43
N TRP A 198 -26.32 -3.05 17.21
CA TRP A 198 -25.41 -2.77 16.10
C TRP A 198 -24.59 -1.51 16.36
N GLU A 199 -25.23 -0.38 16.72
CA GLU A 199 -24.56 0.87 17.06
C GLU A 199 -23.51 0.70 18.17
N LYS A 200 -23.85 -0.03 19.23
CA LYS A 200 -22.91 -0.29 20.33
C LYS A 200 -21.67 -1.06 19.88
N ASN A 201 -21.86 -2.13 19.08
CA ASN A 201 -20.74 -2.93 18.58
C ASN A 201 -19.87 -2.17 17.56
N ASP A 202 -20.47 -1.28 16.76
CA ASP A 202 -19.73 -0.46 15.80
C ASP A 202 -18.84 0.56 16.53
N VAL A 203 -19.38 1.23 17.55
CA VAL A 203 -18.62 2.18 18.39
C VAL A 203 -17.47 1.49 19.13
N GLU A 204 -17.67 0.28 19.65
CA GLU A 204 -16.60 -0.54 20.26
C GLU A 204 -15.56 -1.03 19.23
N GLY A 205 -15.89 -1.07 17.93
CA GLY A 205 -14.97 -1.46 16.86
C GLY A 205 -14.04 -0.34 16.37
N PHE A 206 -14.41 0.92 16.60
CA PHE A 206 -13.63 2.10 16.19
C PHE A 206 -12.79 2.75 17.31
N GLY A 207 -12.97 2.33 18.57
CA GLY A 207 -12.22 2.80 19.74
C GLY A 207 -10.98 1.97 20.04
#